data_AF-A0ABD0RZ85-F1
#
_entry.id   AF-A0ABD0RZ85-F1
#
_cell.length_a   1.000
_cell.length_b   1.000
_cell.length_c   1.000
_cell.angle_alpha   90.00
_cell.angle_beta   90.00
_cell.angle_gamma   90.00
#
_symmetry.space_group_name_H-M   'P 1'
#
loop_
_entity.id
_entity.type
_entity.pdbx_description
1 polymer ?
#
loop_
_entity_poly.entity_id
_entity_poly.type
_entity_poly.pdbx_seq_one_letter_code
_entity_poly.pdbx_strand_id
1 'polypeptide(L)' 'MLKSKTFVKKTRSGGVLKIVREHYLRDDIWCGSVVCKECKDEAPVLQEDACIESNL' A
#
# COMPACT_ATOMS: atom_id res chain seq x y z
N MET A 1 7.78 10.73 -2.74
CA MET A 1 7.74 11.37 -4.09
C MET A 1 6.31 11.37 -4.65
N LEU A 2 5.81 12.51 -5.17
CA LEU A 2 4.46 12.61 -5.75
C LEU A 2 4.44 12.16 -7.22
N LYS A 3 3.53 11.25 -7.57
CA LYS A 3 3.24 10.80 -8.94
C LYS A 3 1.74 10.92 -9.22
N SER A 4 1.35 10.89 -10.49
CA SER A 4 -0.06 10.88 -10.88
C SER A 4 -0.39 9.59 -11.63
N LYS A 5 -1.52 8.96 -11.28
CA LYS A 5 -2.06 7.79 -11.98
C LYS A 5 -3.37 8.19 -12.65
N THR A 6 -3.40 8.06 -13.96
CA THR A 6 -4.57 8.36 -14.78
C THR A 6 -5.14 7.09 -15.36
N PHE A 7 -6.47 6.92 -15.27
CA PHE A 7 -7.18 5.79 -15.86
C PHE A 7 -8.61 6.20 -16.23
N VAL A 8 -9.28 5.37 -17.01
CA VAL A 8 -10.67 5.58 -17.43
C VAL A 8 -11.55 4.55 -16.75
N LYS A 9 -12.71 4.96 -16.23
CA LYS A 9 -13.73 4.04 -15.71
C LYS A 9 -15.09 4.28 -16.35
N LYS A 10 -15.88 3.22 -16.48
CA LYS A 10 -17.31 3.32 -16.81
C LYS A 10 -18.11 3.62 -15.55
N THR A 11 -19.05 4.55 -15.62
CA THR A 11 -19.97 4.88 -14.51
C THR A 11 -21.17 3.95 -14.52
N ARG A 12 -21.92 3.90 -13.42
CA ARG A 12 -23.14 3.09 -13.31
C ARG A 12 -24.18 3.46 -14.39
N SER A 13 -24.27 4.73 -14.77
CA SER A 13 -25.15 5.21 -15.83
C SER A 13 -24.63 4.95 -17.25
N GLY A 14 -23.50 4.24 -17.39
CA GLY A 14 -22.91 3.86 -18.67
C GLY A 14 -21.94 4.88 -19.29
N GLY A 15 -21.78 6.06 -18.68
CA GLY A 15 -20.83 7.08 -19.13
C GLY A 15 -19.37 6.69 -18.91
N VAL A 16 -18.46 7.33 -19.63
CA VAL A 16 -17.01 7.10 -19.54
C VAL A 16 -16.36 8.31 -18.87
N LEU A 17 -15.62 8.09 -17.78
CA LEU A 17 -14.98 9.15 -16.99
C LEU A 17 -13.47 8.90 -16.89
N LYS A 18 -12.68 9.95 -17.18
CA LYS A 18 -11.23 9.98 -16.90
C LYS A 18 -11.01 10.37 -15.44
N ILE A 19 -10.29 9.54 -14.70
CA ILE A 19 -9.90 9.79 -13.31
C ILE A 19 -8.39 10.04 -13.27
N VAL A 20 -8.01 11.10 -12.56
CA VAL A 20 -6.62 11.41 -12.21
C VAL A 20 -6.49 11.33 -10.69
N ARG A 21 -5.63 10.44 -10.19
CA ARG A 21 -5.34 10.30 -8.77
C ARG A 21 -3.88 10.63 -8.49
N GLU A 22 -3.66 11.33 -7.39
CA GLU A 22 -2.33 11.45 -6.81
C GLU A 22 -1.89 10.10 -6.24
N HIS A 23 -0.63 9.74 -6.45
CA HIS A 23 0.00 8.54 -5.96
C HIS A 23 1.30 8.92 -5.23
N TYR A 24 1.28 8.70 -3.92
CA TYR A 24 2.40 9.00 -3.04
C TYR A 24 3.28 7.76 -2.92
N LEU A 25 4.50 7.84 -3.47
CA LEU A 25 5.52 6.82 -3.25
C LEU A 25 6.25 7.15 -1.93
N ARG A 26 6.19 6.20 -1.02
CA ARG A 26 6.76 6.23 0.33
C ARG A 26 8.08 5.49 0.34
N ASP A 27 9.08 6.09 1.00
CA ASP A 27 10.41 5.49 1.20
C ASP A 27 10.53 4.85 2.61
N ASP A 28 9.50 5.04 3.44
CA ASP A 28 9.36 4.59 4.82
C ASP A 28 8.46 3.33 4.92
N ILE A 29 8.50 2.46 3.91
CA ILE A 29 7.85 1.14 3.95
C ILE A 29 8.94 0.09 4.17
N TRP A 30 8.88 -0.58 5.32
CA TRP A 30 9.88 -1.56 5.73
C TRP A 30 9.53 -2.97 5.28
N CYS A 31 10.54 -3.84 5.16
CA CYS A 31 10.36 -5.22 4.71
C CYS A 31 9.77 -6.16 5.78
N GLY A 32 9.76 -5.76 7.06
CA GLY A 32 9.25 -6.56 8.17
C GLY A 32 10.14 -7.75 8.56
N SER A 33 11.38 -7.79 8.08
CA SER A 33 12.33 -8.88 8.37
C SER A 33 13.29 -8.48 9.48
N VAL A 34 13.31 -9.25 10.57
CA VAL A 34 14.24 -9.09 11.70
C VAL A 34 15.72 -9.23 11.32
N VAL A 35 16.03 -9.88 10.20
CA VAL A 35 17.43 -10.03 9.73
C VAL A 35 17.85 -8.90 8.78
N CYS A 36 16.94 -8.02 8.38
CA CYS A 36 17.25 -6.89 7.52
C CYS A 36 18.08 -5.84 8.30
N LYS A 37 19.18 -5.40 7.70
CA LYS A 37 20.05 -4.35 8.27
C LYS A 37 19.98 -3.03 7.49
N GLU A 38 19.22 -3.01 6.40
CA GLU A 38 19.10 -1.86 5.51
C GLU A 38 17.90 -0.98 5.86
N CYS A 39 16.77 -1.59 6.26
CA CYS A 39 15.61 -0.86 6.74
C CYS A 39 15.91 -0.22 8.11
N LYS A 40 15.57 1.06 8.27
CA LYS A 40 15.63 1.77 9.56
C LYS A 40 14.32 1.52 10.30
N ASP A 41 14.21 0.36 10.92
CA ASP A 41 13.03 -0.06 11.66
C ASP A 41 13.00 0.63 13.04
N GLU A 42 12.18 1.66 13.22
CA GLU A 42 11.91 2.23 14.55
C GLU A 42 10.80 1.47 15.30
N ALA A 43 10.01 0.66 14.60
CA ALA A 43 8.98 -0.23 15.14
C ALA A 43 8.90 -1.52 14.30
N PRO A 44 9.68 -2.56 14.63
CA PRO A 44 10.07 -3.64 13.70
C PRO A 44 8.94 -4.56 13.26
N VAL A 45 7.77 -4.54 13.90
CA VAL A 45 6.68 -5.46 13.58
C VAL A 45 5.35 -4.87 13.99
N LEU A 46 4.41 -4.78 13.05
CA LEU A 46 3.00 -4.60 13.38
C LEU A 46 2.49 -5.80 14.18
N GLN A 47 3.06 -6.99 13.93
CA GLN A 47 2.80 -8.22 14.65
C GLN A 47 3.94 -9.23 14.47
N GLU A 48 4.49 -9.75 15.57
CA GLU A 48 5.63 -10.69 15.57
C GLU A 48 5.24 -12.11 15.17
N ASP A 49 4.05 -12.55 15.61
CA ASP A 49 3.50 -13.85 15.30
C ASP A 49 2.46 -13.75 14.18
N ALA A 50 2.44 -14.74 13.30
CA ALA A 50 1.37 -14.89 12.33
C ALA A 50 0.07 -15.23 13.07
N CYS A 51 -0.79 -14.24 13.33
CA CYS A 51 -2.16 -14.54 13.73
C CYS A 51 -2.94 -14.98 12.49
N ILE A 52 -3.27 -16.26 12.44
CA ILE A 52 -4.38 -16.72 11.63
C ILE A 52 -5.59 -16.61 12.56
N GLU A 53 -6.20 -15.43 12.68
CA GLU A 53 -7.56 -15.35 13.22
C GLU A 53 -8.54 -15.87 12.15
N SER A 54 -8.54 -17.19 11.95
CA SER A 54 -9.62 -17.88 11.28
C SER A 54 -10.66 -18.24 12.32
N ASN A 55 -11.63 -17.34 12.53
CA ASN A 55 -12.86 -17.65 13.25
C ASN A 55 -13.80 -18.43 12.31
N LEU A 56 -13.42 -19.66 11.96
CA LEU A 56 -14.27 -20.57 11.18
C LEU A 56 -14.49 -21.88 11.94
#